data_AF-A0A5E3WMS2-F1
#
_entry.id   AF-A0A5E3WMS2-F1
#
_cell.length_a   1.000
_cell.length_b   1.000
_cell.length_c   1.000
_cell.angle_alpha   90.00
_cell.angle_beta   90.00
_cell.angle_gamma   90.00
#
_symmetry.space_group_name_H-M   'P 1'
#
loop_
_entity.id
_entity.type
_entity.pdbx_description
1 polymer ?
#
loop_
_entity_poly.entity_id
_entity_poly.type
_entity_poly.pdbx_seq_one_letter_code
_entity_poly.pdbx_strand_id
1 'polypeptide(L)'
;MVAKSRFSFARYTSENALVKHLSNCSHANPVERNRARTFLAQSTNQKGKTVFGVSSGSVGAEVPAGGIATSQLEGGASQDVTPAAEAAEGLTTPGGVVIAKKRKGETLEGWVDYPMTDAQVHEANLRLFRYIVSGNIAFLSVENEYFLEFVAYIRPSYEVPSRYVLSHSILDTEYAAVKLADMSYLSSCELLTYQTDGWDDALRRSLYGHLAARMGDYPVVLALDDMTGGRATAPNILASMERALAAMDQEKAENFIALTTDGPTTMKAFHRLAKAKFPWLMTFCCWLHSSNSIVGDIASFSTAKITAQKNTKIVSFFNASHYWGGQLMEVATGQRRLKANCDTRWYALVLQAESVKALRIPLSTTCLRPDAIKATKGLSAVNKDVVQIVIRDEDYWKNLDDLIIVTRPIVDMIGNLEARTCNLADCVLELLRCARAFTQISASDVDAGLLAHARSVFQRRSVAMLTPLHVLCFFLHPLCRNLALSAELTSGFSLEFMVKTALGIVKQWRYRKDAHTLAVFIGMLPGYQSYVKRAS
;
A
#
# COMPACT_ATOMS: atom_id res chain seq x y z
N MET A 1 26.87 -0.92 -18.30
CA MET A 1 27.36 0.08 -17.33
C MET A 1 26.28 0.30 -16.28
N VAL A 2 26.37 -0.42 -15.16
CA VAL A 2 25.36 -0.39 -14.08
C VAL A 2 25.84 0.59 -13.03
N ALA A 3 25.28 1.80 -13.01
CA ALA A 3 25.48 2.72 -11.92
C ALA A 3 24.81 2.16 -10.66
N LYS A 4 25.62 1.71 -9.70
CA LYS A 4 25.19 1.35 -8.34
C LYS A 4 24.69 2.61 -7.63
N SER A 5 23.43 3.00 -7.80
CA SER A 5 22.80 3.92 -6.86
C SER A 5 22.48 3.16 -5.57
N ARG A 6 23.41 3.20 -4.62
CA ARG A 6 23.10 2.85 -3.23
C ARG A 6 22.16 3.91 -2.67
N PHE A 7 20.86 3.77 -2.87
CA PHE A 7 19.88 4.41 -1.99
C PHE A 7 19.92 3.67 -0.66
N SER A 8 20.84 4.11 0.20
CA SER A 8 20.92 3.67 1.57
C SER A 8 19.88 4.44 2.37
N PHE A 9 18.82 3.76 2.82
CA PHE A 9 17.94 4.26 3.88
C PHE A 9 18.73 4.54 5.19
N ALA A 10 20.00 4.14 5.29
CA ALA A 10 20.85 4.35 6.46
C ALA A 10 21.43 5.77 6.60
N ARG A 11 20.93 6.79 5.89
CA ARG A 11 21.44 8.17 6.00
C ARG A 11 21.03 8.90 7.29
N TYR A 12 20.09 8.36 8.06
CA TYR A 12 19.56 9.05 9.25
C TYR A 12 19.68 8.14 10.48
N THR A 13 20.84 8.18 11.13
CA THR A 13 21.12 7.46 12.38
C THR A 13 20.64 8.20 13.64
N SER A 14 20.01 9.37 13.49
CA SER A 14 19.39 10.11 14.60
C SER A 14 17.90 10.32 14.33
N GLU A 15 17.06 10.07 15.34
CA GLU A 15 15.58 10.09 15.30
C GLU A 15 14.97 11.31 14.56
N ASN A 16 15.66 12.46 14.57
CA ASN A 16 15.14 13.72 14.04
C ASN A 16 15.98 14.38 12.93
N ALA A 17 16.94 13.68 12.31
CA ALA A 17 17.80 14.31 11.29
C ALA A 17 17.02 14.85 10.09
N LEU A 18 16.01 14.12 9.62
CA LEU A 18 15.14 14.54 8.52
C LEU A 18 14.25 15.74 8.89
N VAL A 19 13.69 15.75 10.11
CA VAL A 19 12.88 16.87 10.60
C VAL A 19 13.76 18.10 10.83
N LYS A 20 15.01 17.92 11.25
CA LYS A 20 16.03 18.98 11.36
C LYS A 20 16.47 19.49 9.99
N HIS A 21 16.54 18.64 8.97
CA HIS A 21 16.75 19.07 7.60
C HIS A 21 15.56 19.93 7.13
N LEU A 22 14.33 19.43 7.28
CA LEU A 22 13.10 20.13 6.92
C LEU A 22 13.02 21.52 7.58
N SER A 23 13.35 21.66 8.87
CA SER A 23 13.25 22.93 9.59
C SER A 23 14.20 24.03 9.10
N ASN A 24 15.25 23.65 8.35
CA ASN A 24 16.30 24.54 7.84
C ASN A 24 16.38 24.55 6.31
N CYS A 25 15.66 23.68 5.60
CA CYS A 25 15.76 23.52 4.16
C CYS A 25 15.15 24.72 3.42
N SER A 26 15.91 25.33 2.50
CA SER A 26 15.42 26.39 1.62
C SER A 26 14.38 25.89 0.61
N HIS A 27 14.40 24.59 0.29
CA HIS A 27 13.41 23.93 -0.56
C HIS A 27 12.14 23.52 0.19
N ALA A 28 11.93 23.96 1.43
CA ALA A 28 10.71 23.71 2.21
C ALA A 28 9.88 25.00 2.34
N ASN A 29 8.55 24.89 2.25
CA ASN A 29 7.70 26.07 2.45
C ASN A 29 7.76 26.56 3.92
N PRO A 30 7.47 27.85 4.19
CA PRO A 30 7.55 28.40 5.54
C PRO A 30 6.66 27.68 6.58
N VAL A 31 5.51 27.15 6.16
CA VAL A 31 4.55 26.47 7.05
C VAL A 31 5.12 25.14 7.53
N GLU A 32 5.68 24.34 6.63
CA GLU A 32 6.35 23.07 6.93
C GLU A 32 7.58 23.28 7.80
N ARG A 33 8.39 24.31 7.51
CA ARG A 33 9.53 24.68 8.36
C ARG A 33 9.09 24.99 9.78
N ASN A 34 8.02 25.77 9.94
CA ASN A 34 7.50 26.10 11.26
C ASN A 34 6.94 24.87 11.98
N ARG A 35 6.19 24.00 11.29
CA ARG A 35 5.73 22.72 11.88
C ARG A 35 6.90 21.86 12.35
N ALA A 36 7.94 21.71 11.54
CA ALA A 36 9.15 20.97 11.91
C ALA A 36 9.86 21.59 13.13
N ARG A 37 9.96 22.93 13.20
CA ARG A 37 10.53 23.63 14.37
C ARG A 37 9.70 23.40 15.63
N THR A 38 8.38 23.47 15.53
CA THR A 38 7.47 23.20 16.66
C THR A 38 7.62 21.77 17.15
N PHE A 39 7.66 20.79 16.24
CA PHE A 39 7.89 19.39 16.58
C PHE A 39 9.23 19.19 17.31
N LEU A 40 10.32 19.76 16.77
CA LEU A 40 11.64 19.68 17.39
C LEU A 40 11.64 20.30 18.79
N ALA A 41 11.02 21.47 18.97
CA ALA A 41 10.92 22.13 20.28
C ALA A 41 10.14 21.29 21.31
N GLN A 42 9.05 20.63 20.90
CA GLN A 42 8.28 19.74 21.75
C GLN A 42 9.08 18.48 22.14
N SER A 43 9.84 17.91 21.20
CA SER A 43 10.67 16.72 21.44
C SER A 43 11.82 17.01 22.43
N THR A 44 12.41 18.20 22.41
CA THR A 44 13.39 18.65 23.42
C THR A 44 12.79 18.81 24.82
N ASN A 45 11.52 19.23 24.91
CA ASN A 45 10.82 19.37 26.20
C ASN A 45 10.42 18.01 26.81
N GLN A 46 10.17 16.98 26.02
CA GLN A 46 9.87 15.63 26.54
C GLN A 46 11.09 14.90 27.10
N LYS A 47 12.30 15.13 26.53
CA LYS A 47 13.56 14.57 27.07
C LYS A 47 13.98 15.16 28.44
N GLY A 48 13.27 16.17 28.96
CA GLY A 48 13.52 16.78 30.28
C GLY A 48 12.86 16.08 31.48
N LYS A 49 12.09 15.01 31.29
CA LYS A 49 11.52 14.20 32.40
C LYS A 49 12.18 12.84 32.50
N THR A 50 13.42 12.81 33.01
CA THR A 50 14.00 11.60 33.60
C THR A 50 14.37 11.84 35.05
N VAL A 51 13.66 11.11 35.91
CA VAL A 51 13.99 10.80 37.29
C VAL A 51 15.32 10.03 37.31
N PHE A 52 16.12 10.26 38.36
CA PHE A 52 17.46 9.74 38.67
C PHE A 52 18.63 10.55 38.09
N GLY A 53 19.32 11.24 38.99
CA GLY A 53 20.47 12.08 38.70
C GLY A 53 21.81 11.33 38.70
N VAL A 54 22.75 11.85 37.92
CA VAL A 54 24.19 11.97 38.22
C VAL A 54 24.70 13.23 37.49
N SER A 55 25.61 13.92 38.17
CA SER A 55 26.18 15.26 37.95
C SER A 55 26.75 15.60 36.56
N SER A 56 26.46 16.83 36.12
CA SER A 56 27.16 17.56 35.06
C SER A 56 28.46 18.19 35.58
N GLY A 57 29.57 18.00 34.87
CA GLY A 57 30.82 18.72 35.04
C GLY A 57 30.93 19.91 34.07
N SER A 58 31.31 21.05 34.63
CA SER A 58 31.35 22.42 34.09
C SER A 58 32.53 22.76 33.17
N VAL A 59 32.32 23.65 32.20
CA VAL A 59 33.16 24.82 31.81
C VAL A 59 32.20 25.76 31.06
N GLY A 60 31.95 27.04 31.35
CA GLY A 60 32.76 28.14 31.88
C GLY A 60 32.54 29.31 30.89
N ALA A 61 31.71 30.29 31.27
CA ALA A 61 31.32 31.44 30.45
C ALA A 61 32.11 32.69 30.87
N GLU A 62 32.36 33.61 29.95
CA GLU A 62 32.31 35.07 30.21
C GLU A 62 32.26 35.91 28.92
N VAL A 63 31.68 37.11 29.06
CA VAL A 63 31.00 37.96 28.05
C VAL A 63 31.76 39.32 27.85
N PRO A 64 31.24 40.45 27.30
CA PRO A 64 31.83 41.16 26.15
C PRO A 64 32.18 42.67 26.38
N ALA A 65 32.69 43.35 25.35
CA ALA A 65 32.61 44.80 25.10
C ALA A 65 32.97 45.03 23.61
N GLY A 66 32.41 45.91 22.78
CA GLY A 66 31.65 47.15 22.94
C GLY A 66 32.26 48.17 21.96
N GLY A 67 31.47 48.87 21.11
CA GLY A 67 31.94 50.13 20.52
C GLY A 67 31.45 50.57 19.13
N ILE A 68 30.62 51.63 19.16
CA ILE A 68 30.69 52.89 18.39
C ILE A 68 30.04 52.98 16.97
N ALA A 69 29.32 54.10 16.82
CA ALA A 69 28.44 54.59 15.76
C ALA A 69 29.14 55.44 14.67
N THR A 70 28.43 55.74 13.57
CA THR A 70 28.34 57.03 12.79
C THR A 70 27.51 56.78 11.50
N SER A 71 26.29 57.33 11.33
CA SER A 71 25.88 58.65 10.77
C SER A 71 25.86 58.75 9.22
N GLN A 72 24.67 58.94 8.62
CA GLN A 72 24.25 60.13 7.80
C GLN A 72 24.66 60.09 6.30
N LEU A 73 23.97 60.57 5.25
CA LEU A 73 22.80 61.46 4.99
C LEU A 73 22.33 61.27 3.51
N GLU A 74 21.05 61.60 3.24
CA GLU A 74 20.44 62.32 2.08
C GLU A 74 20.74 61.90 0.61
N GLY A 75 19.83 61.95 -0.38
CA GLY A 75 18.61 62.73 -0.59
C GLY A 75 18.72 63.48 -1.93
N GLY A 76 17.77 63.33 -2.87
CA GLY A 76 17.77 64.09 -4.12
C GLY A 76 16.70 63.68 -5.14
N ALA A 77 15.67 64.52 -5.28
CA ALA A 77 14.56 64.39 -6.21
C ALA A 77 14.81 65.16 -7.53
N SER A 78 14.08 64.83 -8.61
CA SER A 78 13.79 65.75 -9.73
C SER A 78 12.52 65.33 -10.48
N GLN A 79 11.55 66.24 -10.55
CA GLN A 79 10.44 66.31 -11.51
C GLN A 79 11.02 66.76 -12.88
N ASP A 80 10.36 66.71 -14.05
CA ASP A 80 9.07 67.31 -14.36
C ASP A 80 8.72 67.15 -15.87
N VAL A 81 7.50 67.58 -16.22
CA VAL A 81 7.01 68.07 -17.54
C VAL A 81 6.20 67.14 -18.47
N THR A 82 4.94 67.54 -18.66
CA THR A 82 3.99 67.23 -19.76
C THR A 82 3.85 68.44 -20.70
N PRO A 83 3.24 68.27 -21.90
CA PRO A 83 2.28 69.30 -22.34
C PRO A 83 0.96 68.76 -22.96
N ALA A 84 -0.04 69.65 -22.90
CA ALA A 84 -1.42 69.61 -23.43
C ALA A 84 -1.47 69.92 -24.96
N ALA A 85 -2.57 70.03 -25.74
CA ALA A 85 -4.03 70.15 -25.57
C ALA A 85 -4.73 70.05 -26.97
N GLU A 86 -6.08 69.93 -26.99
CA GLU A 86 -7.13 70.41 -27.96
C GLU A 86 -8.24 69.33 -28.13
N ALA A 87 -9.53 69.42 -27.76
CA ALA A 87 -10.62 70.43 -27.68
C ALA A 87 -11.72 70.16 -28.76
N ALA A 88 -12.93 69.78 -28.35
CA ALA A 88 -14.23 70.08 -29.02
C ALA A 88 -15.44 69.71 -28.12
N GLU A 89 -16.48 70.55 -28.20
CA GLU A 89 -17.60 70.79 -27.28
C GLU A 89 -18.80 69.82 -27.35
N GLY A 90 -19.70 69.88 -26.35
CA GLY A 90 -21.12 69.44 -26.50
C GLY A 90 -21.87 69.09 -25.22
N LEU A 91 -22.99 69.79 -24.95
CA LEU A 91 -23.75 69.89 -23.70
C LEU A 91 -24.80 68.76 -23.43
N THR A 92 -25.03 68.49 -22.13
CA THR A 92 -26.26 68.06 -21.41
C THR A 92 -26.86 66.63 -21.52
N THR A 93 -26.98 66.00 -20.34
CA THR A 93 -27.63 64.75 -19.89
C THR A 93 -29.18 64.87 -19.82
N PRO A 94 -30.01 63.78 -19.73
CA PRO A 94 -29.87 62.65 -18.78
C PRO A 94 -30.40 61.26 -19.20
N GLY A 95 -29.67 60.21 -18.80
CA GLY A 95 -30.13 58.83 -18.89
C GLY A 95 -29.20 57.89 -18.11
N GLY A 96 -29.76 57.07 -17.23
CA GLY A 96 -28.99 56.16 -16.37
C GLY A 96 -28.21 55.11 -17.17
N VAL A 97 -26.97 54.81 -16.73
CA VAL A 97 -26.20 53.65 -17.21
C VAL A 97 -25.34 53.09 -16.06
N VAL A 98 -25.44 51.78 -15.93
CA VAL A 98 -24.64 50.83 -15.15
C VAL A 98 -23.17 51.25 -15.01
N ILE A 99 -22.66 51.31 -13.78
CA ILE A 99 -21.22 51.46 -13.51
C ILE A 99 -20.52 50.16 -13.92
N ALA A 100 -20.11 50.08 -15.18
CA ALA A 100 -19.15 49.08 -15.63
C ALA A 100 -17.81 49.36 -14.92
N LYS A 101 -17.43 48.48 -13.99
CA LYS A 101 -16.07 48.45 -13.44
C LYS A 101 -15.11 48.40 -14.62
N LYS A 102 -14.31 49.45 -14.81
CA LYS A 102 -13.15 49.44 -15.72
C LYS A 102 -12.35 48.17 -15.44
N ARG A 103 -12.31 47.23 -16.38
CA ARG A 103 -11.28 46.19 -16.40
C ARG A 103 -9.95 46.93 -16.38
N LYS A 104 -9.16 46.74 -15.32
CA LYS A 104 -7.73 47.10 -15.34
C LYS A 104 -7.19 46.51 -16.64
N GLY A 105 -6.60 47.34 -17.49
CA GLY A 105 -5.91 46.83 -18.67
C GLY A 105 -4.92 45.78 -18.21
N GLU A 106 -5.07 44.55 -18.71
CA GLU A 106 -4.05 43.53 -18.54
C GLU A 106 -2.80 44.06 -19.24
N THR A 107 -1.75 44.35 -18.48
CA THR A 107 -0.46 44.76 -19.05
C THR A 107 0.07 43.59 -19.89
N LEU A 108 0.80 43.88 -20.96
CA LEU A 108 1.52 42.89 -21.78
C LEU A 108 2.42 41.97 -20.93
N GLU A 109 2.79 42.43 -19.73
CA GLU A 109 3.53 41.67 -18.70
C GLU A 109 2.82 40.37 -18.26
N GLY A 110 1.49 40.29 -18.36
CA GLY A 110 0.76 39.05 -18.10
C GLY A 110 0.88 37.99 -19.22
N TRP A 111 1.42 38.39 -20.37
CA TRP A 111 1.52 37.58 -21.59
C TRP A 111 2.97 37.19 -21.94
N VAL A 112 3.96 37.73 -21.23
CA VAL A 112 5.39 37.44 -21.41
C VAL A 112 5.87 36.59 -20.24
N ASP A 113 6.76 35.65 -20.51
CA ASP A 113 7.41 34.88 -19.46
C ASP A 113 8.17 35.79 -18.48
N TYR A 114 8.11 35.49 -17.19
CA TYR A 114 8.67 36.35 -16.14
C TYR A 114 9.43 35.51 -15.10
N PRO A 115 10.47 36.06 -14.44
CA PRO A 115 11.19 35.33 -13.40
C PRO A 115 10.23 34.80 -12.32
N MET A 116 10.28 33.50 -12.06
CA MET A 116 9.45 32.91 -11.02
C MET A 116 9.95 33.36 -9.64
N THR A 117 9.00 33.64 -8.75
CA THR A 117 9.32 33.83 -7.34
C THR A 117 9.78 32.51 -6.72
N ASP A 118 10.58 32.57 -5.65
CA ASP A 118 11.02 31.37 -4.91
C ASP A 118 9.86 30.46 -4.50
N ALA A 119 8.72 31.04 -4.12
CA ALA A 119 7.51 30.30 -3.78
C ALA A 119 6.92 29.53 -4.97
N GLN A 120 6.91 30.15 -6.15
CA GLN A 120 6.46 29.50 -7.38
C GLN A 120 7.43 28.40 -7.81
N VAL A 121 8.74 28.63 -7.70
CA VAL A 121 9.77 27.62 -8.02
C VAL A 121 9.67 26.42 -7.08
N HIS A 122 9.53 26.66 -5.77
CA HIS A 122 9.34 25.61 -4.78
C HIS A 122 8.11 24.75 -5.09
N GLU A 123 6.96 25.39 -5.37
CA GLU A 123 5.73 24.67 -5.66
C GLU A 123 5.80 23.90 -6.99
N ALA A 124 6.45 24.46 -8.02
CA ALA A 124 6.70 23.76 -9.28
C ALA A 124 7.59 22.52 -9.06
N ASN A 125 8.68 22.67 -8.31
CA ASN A 125 9.58 21.58 -7.93
C ASN A 125 8.85 20.45 -7.19
N LEU A 126 7.98 20.82 -6.24
CA LEU A 126 7.21 19.85 -5.47
C LEU A 126 6.20 19.09 -6.34
N ARG A 127 5.51 19.77 -7.25
CA ARG A 127 4.59 19.13 -8.20
C ARG A 127 5.30 18.19 -9.16
N LEU A 128 6.45 18.61 -9.70
CA LEU A 128 7.30 17.76 -10.51
C LEU A 128 7.76 16.53 -9.73
N PHE A 129 8.24 16.71 -8.50
CA PHE A 129 8.66 15.61 -7.63
C PHE A 129 7.51 14.62 -7.38
N ARG A 130 6.31 15.10 -7.01
CA ARG A 130 5.13 14.24 -6.79
C ARG A 130 4.69 13.50 -8.06
N TYR A 131 4.76 14.14 -9.22
CA TYR A 131 4.53 13.48 -10.50
C TYR A 131 5.52 12.34 -10.74
N ILE A 132 6.81 12.59 -10.51
CA ILE A 132 7.86 11.58 -10.69
C ILE A 132 7.66 10.39 -9.74
N VAL A 133 7.39 10.65 -8.46
CA VAL A 133 7.12 9.62 -7.45
C VAL A 133 5.85 8.83 -7.80
N SER A 134 4.75 9.52 -8.10
CA SER A 134 3.47 8.87 -8.44
C SER A 134 3.54 8.07 -9.75
N GLY A 135 4.34 8.52 -10.71
CA GLY A 135 4.55 7.86 -11.99
C GLY A 135 5.59 6.73 -11.95
N ASN A 136 6.25 6.52 -10.82
CA ASN A 136 7.41 5.62 -10.70
C ASN A 136 8.48 5.91 -11.77
N ILE A 137 8.73 7.20 -12.02
CA ILE A 137 9.69 7.68 -13.01
C ILE A 137 11.07 7.80 -12.33
N ALA A 138 12.13 7.43 -13.03
CA ALA A 138 13.47 7.57 -12.49
C ALA A 138 13.80 9.06 -12.29
N PHE A 139 14.41 9.44 -11.15
CA PHE A 139 14.83 10.84 -10.91
C PHE A 139 15.80 11.37 -11.97
N LEU A 140 16.51 10.51 -12.68
CA LEU A 140 17.38 10.90 -13.81
C LEU A 140 16.59 11.54 -14.96
N SER A 141 15.28 11.27 -15.06
CA SER A 141 14.45 11.74 -16.18
C SER A 141 14.33 13.25 -16.25
N VAL A 142 14.57 13.98 -15.16
CA VAL A 142 14.55 15.46 -15.18
C VAL A 142 15.78 16.06 -15.85
N GLU A 143 16.83 15.27 -16.05
CA GLU A 143 18.05 15.66 -16.77
C GLU A 143 18.02 15.18 -18.23
N ASN A 144 16.87 14.68 -18.71
CA ASN A 144 16.69 14.31 -20.11
C ASN A 144 16.54 15.56 -20.99
N GLU A 145 17.28 15.61 -22.10
CA GLU A 145 17.31 16.77 -23.02
C GLU A 145 15.92 17.17 -23.53
N TYR A 146 15.11 16.23 -24.02
CA TYR A 146 13.76 16.52 -24.52
C TYR A 146 12.80 16.96 -23.42
N PHE A 147 12.97 16.45 -22.18
CA PHE A 147 12.19 16.94 -21.05
C PHE A 147 12.55 18.39 -20.71
N LEU A 148 13.84 18.72 -20.71
CA LEU A 148 14.31 20.09 -20.47
C LEU A 148 13.82 21.05 -21.56
N GLU A 149 13.89 20.65 -22.84
CA GLU A 149 13.34 21.44 -23.96
C GLU A 149 11.84 21.66 -23.81
N PHE A 150 11.08 20.62 -23.45
CA PHE A 150 9.64 20.71 -23.22
C PHE A 150 9.29 21.68 -22.09
N VAL A 151 9.99 21.60 -20.96
CA VAL A 151 9.77 22.51 -19.83
C VAL A 151 10.16 23.94 -20.20
N ALA A 152 11.31 24.12 -20.87
CA ALA A 152 11.76 25.43 -21.33
C ALA A 152 10.80 26.06 -22.35
N TYR A 153 10.14 25.25 -23.19
CA TYR A 153 9.11 25.73 -24.12
C TYR A 153 7.87 26.24 -23.39
N ILE A 154 7.44 25.55 -22.32
CA ILE A 154 6.25 25.94 -21.54
C ILE A 154 6.54 27.11 -20.60
N ARG A 155 7.69 27.08 -19.92
CA ARG A 155 8.09 28.06 -18.92
C ARG A 155 9.62 28.26 -18.95
N PRO A 156 10.14 29.10 -19.85
CA PRO A 156 11.57 29.36 -19.97
C PRO A 156 12.25 29.82 -18.67
N SER A 157 11.53 30.56 -17.83
CA SER A 157 12.02 31.07 -16.54
C SER A 157 12.18 29.99 -15.47
N TYR A 158 11.71 28.77 -15.70
CA TYR A 158 11.74 27.69 -14.71
C TYR A 158 12.97 26.80 -14.92
N GLU A 159 13.91 26.91 -13.99
CA GLU A 159 15.04 25.99 -13.94
C GLU A 159 14.64 24.69 -13.25
N VAL A 160 14.64 23.60 -14.02
CA VAL A 160 14.33 22.26 -13.53
C VAL A 160 15.36 21.84 -12.47
N PRO A 161 14.94 21.30 -11.31
CA PRO A 161 15.86 20.86 -10.28
C PRO A 161 16.67 19.66 -10.78
N SER A 162 17.97 19.64 -10.46
CA SER A 162 18.81 18.50 -10.80
C SER A 162 18.35 17.22 -10.10
N ARG A 163 18.77 16.07 -10.62
CA ARG A 163 18.55 14.77 -9.97
C ARG A 163 19.06 14.77 -8.54
N TYR A 164 20.17 15.46 -8.27
CA TYR A 164 20.73 15.58 -6.93
C TYR A 164 19.75 16.30 -5.99
N VAL A 165 19.24 17.47 -6.42
CA VAL A 165 18.28 18.26 -5.64
C VAL A 165 17.00 17.46 -5.38
N LEU A 166 16.47 16.74 -6.38
CA LEU A 166 15.30 15.88 -6.19
C LEU A 166 15.55 14.78 -5.16
N SER A 167 16.66 14.06 -5.28
CA SER A 167 16.94 12.87 -4.47
C SER A 167 17.52 13.14 -3.08
N HIS A 168 18.04 14.35 -2.82
CA HIS A 168 18.73 14.68 -1.57
C HIS A 168 18.14 15.85 -0.81
N SER A 169 17.37 16.72 -1.47
CA SER A 169 16.78 17.90 -0.83
C SER A 169 15.27 17.81 -0.82
N ILE A 170 14.65 17.69 -2.00
CA ILE A 170 13.19 17.67 -2.13
C ILE A 170 12.61 16.36 -1.56
N LEU A 171 13.22 15.21 -1.84
CA LEU A 171 12.80 13.91 -1.27
C LEU A 171 12.81 13.95 0.27
N ASP A 172 13.89 14.40 0.88
CA ASP A 172 14.03 14.45 2.34
C ASP A 172 13.02 15.42 2.98
N THR A 173 12.83 16.56 2.34
CA THR A 173 11.89 17.60 2.75
C THR A 173 10.45 17.09 2.70
N GLU A 174 10.04 16.55 1.56
CA GLU A 174 8.69 16.03 1.35
C GLU A 174 8.43 14.80 2.23
N TYR A 175 9.41 13.91 2.37
CA TYR A 175 9.31 12.77 3.29
C TYR A 175 9.08 13.22 4.72
N ALA A 176 9.85 14.21 5.20
CA ALA A 176 9.66 14.74 6.55
C ALA A 176 8.28 15.41 6.70
N ALA A 177 7.80 16.14 5.69
CA ALA A 177 6.49 16.78 5.71
C ALA A 177 5.35 15.75 5.76
N VAL A 178 5.40 14.73 4.90
CA VAL A 178 4.45 13.61 4.89
C VAL A 178 4.50 12.84 6.20
N LYS A 179 5.69 12.52 6.71
CA LYS A 179 5.87 11.83 8.00
C LYS A 179 5.20 12.59 9.14
N LEU A 180 5.42 13.91 9.24
CA LEU A 180 4.79 14.72 10.28
C LEU A 180 3.26 14.76 10.13
N ALA A 181 2.75 14.81 8.90
CA ALA A 181 1.31 14.76 8.64
C ALA A 181 0.71 13.41 9.06
N ASP A 182 1.38 12.31 8.73
CA ASP A 182 0.98 10.95 9.10
C ASP A 182 1.04 10.72 10.62
N MET A 183 2.08 11.21 11.30
CA MET A 183 2.16 11.17 12.76
C MET A 183 1.00 11.94 13.41
N SER A 184 0.69 13.14 12.90
CA SER A 184 -0.47 13.91 13.36
C SER A 184 -1.78 13.17 13.12
N TYR A 185 -1.95 12.57 11.94
CA TYR A 185 -3.14 11.78 11.61
C TYR A 185 -3.30 10.58 12.55
N LEU A 186 -2.23 9.79 12.73
CA LEU A 186 -2.22 8.62 13.60
C LEU A 186 -2.53 8.96 15.05
N SER A 187 -2.07 10.11 15.56
CA SER A 187 -2.34 10.55 16.93
C SER A 187 -3.84 10.78 17.21
N SER A 188 -4.62 11.11 16.17
CA SER A 188 -6.07 11.33 16.24
C SER A 188 -6.91 10.09 15.94
N CYS A 189 -6.28 9.03 15.43
CA CYS A 189 -6.96 7.81 15.03
C CYS A 189 -7.11 6.84 16.21
N GLU A 190 -8.22 6.11 16.23
CA GLU A 190 -8.41 4.95 17.10
C GLU A 190 -8.83 3.73 16.26
N LEU A 191 -8.72 2.54 16.86
CA LEU A 191 -9.20 1.27 16.28
C LEU A 191 -8.44 0.84 15.02
N LEU A 192 -7.13 1.10 14.99
CA LEU A 192 -6.24 0.72 13.91
C LEU A 192 -5.89 -0.77 13.97
N THR A 193 -5.56 -1.32 12.80
CA THR A 193 -4.96 -2.65 12.65
C THR A 193 -3.50 -2.50 12.27
N TYR A 194 -2.61 -3.06 13.08
CA TYR A 194 -1.20 -3.18 12.74
C TYR A 194 -1.03 -4.31 11.73
N GLN A 195 -0.32 -4.06 10.64
CA GLN A 195 0.02 -5.07 9.65
C GLN A 195 1.53 -5.11 9.45
N THR A 196 2.09 -6.32 9.32
CA THR A 196 3.47 -6.47 8.88
C THR A 196 3.61 -7.62 7.90
N ASP A 197 4.45 -7.41 6.90
CA ASP A 197 4.79 -8.38 5.86
C ASP A 197 6.28 -8.28 5.53
N GLY A 198 6.89 -9.42 5.23
CA GLY A 198 8.32 -9.55 4.96
C GLY A 198 8.58 -10.12 3.58
N TRP A 199 9.50 -9.52 2.82
CA TRP A 199 9.89 -10.01 1.50
C TRP A 199 11.39 -9.76 1.22
N ASP A 200 11.94 -10.58 0.33
CA ASP A 200 13.26 -10.32 -0.23
C ASP A 200 13.13 -9.46 -1.49
N ASP A 201 13.89 -8.37 -1.57
CA ASP A 201 13.90 -7.52 -2.75
C ASP A 201 14.83 -8.08 -3.86
N ALA A 202 14.84 -7.41 -5.02
CA ALA A 202 15.68 -7.81 -6.15
C ALA A 202 17.19 -7.77 -5.85
N LEU A 203 17.60 -7.04 -4.80
CA LEU A 203 18.98 -6.96 -4.33
C LEU A 203 19.29 -7.99 -3.23
N ARG A 204 18.36 -8.90 -2.94
CA ARG A 204 18.44 -9.91 -1.87
C ARG A 204 18.54 -9.29 -0.47
N ARG A 205 17.93 -8.12 -0.29
CA ARG A 205 17.73 -7.54 1.04
C ARG A 205 16.44 -8.08 1.64
N SER A 206 16.48 -8.43 2.92
CA SER A 206 15.31 -8.88 3.67
C SER A 206 14.62 -7.66 4.28
N LEU A 207 13.47 -7.29 3.74
CA LEU A 207 12.74 -6.09 4.13
C LEU A 207 11.44 -6.46 4.84
N TYR A 208 11.11 -5.70 5.89
CA TYR A 208 9.86 -5.82 6.62
C TYR A 208 9.09 -4.50 6.57
N GLY A 209 7.93 -4.54 5.93
CA GLY A 209 6.98 -3.43 5.91
C GLY A 209 6.11 -3.46 7.16
N HIS A 210 5.89 -2.29 7.76
CA HIS A 210 5.02 -2.10 8.91
C HIS A 210 3.99 -1.02 8.60
N LEU A 211 2.71 -1.35 8.74
CA LEU A 211 1.60 -0.51 8.31
C LEU A 211 0.57 -0.34 9.44
N ALA A 212 -0.03 0.83 9.49
CA ALA A 212 -1.26 1.09 10.23
C ALA A 212 -2.44 1.16 9.25
N ALA A 213 -3.35 0.19 9.35
CA ALA A 213 -4.50 0.07 8.47
C ALA A 213 -5.80 0.44 9.20
N ARG A 214 -6.68 1.12 8.46
CA ARG A 214 -8.07 1.40 8.82
C ARG A 214 -8.95 1.07 7.63
N MET A 215 -10.14 0.54 7.88
CA MET A 215 -11.05 0.17 6.79
C MET A 215 -11.44 1.38 5.94
N GLY A 216 -11.42 1.20 4.61
CA GLY A 216 -11.75 2.24 3.64
C GLY A 216 -10.60 3.21 3.32
N ASP A 217 -9.66 3.39 4.25
CA ASP A 217 -8.55 4.32 4.09
C ASP A 217 -7.32 3.66 3.45
N TYR A 218 -6.40 4.48 2.95
CA TYR A 218 -5.06 4.01 2.59
C TYR A 218 -4.25 3.75 3.87
N PRO A 219 -3.53 2.61 3.97
CA PRO A 219 -2.68 2.35 5.12
C PRO A 219 -1.55 3.37 5.23
N VAL A 220 -1.25 3.78 6.46
CA VAL A 220 -0.09 4.61 6.76
C VAL A 220 1.12 3.71 6.93
N VAL A 221 2.22 4.04 6.25
CA VAL A 221 3.49 3.32 6.40
C VAL A 221 4.17 3.79 7.69
N LEU A 222 4.36 2.87 8.64
CA LEU A 222 5.07 3.15 9.88
C LEU A 222 6.58 3.09 9.68
N ALA A 223 7.04 2.03 9.01
CA ALA A 223 8.44 1.85 8.66
C ALA A 223 8.60 0.78 7.56
N LEU A 224 9.72 0.86 6.86
CA LEU A 224 10.29 -0.23 6.07
C LEU A 224 11.64 -0.59 6.71
N ASP A 225 11.66 -1.68 7.46
CA ASP A 225 12.84 -2.11 8.22
C ASP A 225 13.72 -3.05 7.39
N ASP A 226 15.02 -2.76 7.31
CA ASP A 226 16.00 -3.61 6.63
C ASP A 226 16.58 -4.61 7.64
N MET A 227 16.14 -5.86 7.55
CA MET A 227 16.57 -6.96 8.41
C MET A 227 17.66 -7.83 7.75
N THR A 228 18.31 -7.35 6.68
CA THR A 228 19.35 -8.09 5.96
C THR A 228 20.49 -8.50 6.89
N GLY A 229 20.88 -9.78 6.82
CA GLY A 229 21.91 -10.37 7.70
C GLY A 229 21.38 -10.77 9.09
N GLY A 230 20.16 -10.36 9.45
CA GLY A 230 19.44 -10.85 10.61
C GLY A 230 18.61 -12.10 10.30
N ARG A 231 18.23 -12.83 11.35
CA ARG A 231 17.19 -13.86 11.24
C ARG A 231 15.84 -13.25 11.58
N ALA A 232 14.82 -13.53 10.78
CA ALA A 232 13.43 -13.14 11.06
C ALA A 232 12.82 -14.03 12.16
N THR A 233 13.39 -14.02 13.36
CA THR A 233 12.84 -14.71 14.54
C THR A 233 11.73 -13.87 15.17
N ALA A 234 10.84 -14.52 15.94
CA ALA A 234 9.74 -13.81 16.60
C ALA A 234 10.20 -12.63 17.49
N PRO A 235 11.28 -12.74 18.30
CA PRO A 235 11.82 -11.59 19.04
C PRO A 235 12.35 -10.47 18.13
N ASN A 236 13.02 -10.81 17.03
CA ASN A 236 13.55 -9.81 16.11
C ASN A 236 12.44 -9.06 15.37
N ILE A 237 11.35 -9.75 15.01
CA ILE A 237 10.16 -9.14 14.42
C ILE A 237 9.44 -8.25 15.45
N LEU A 238 9.35 -8.66 16.72
CA LEU A 238 8.82 -7.79 17.78
C LEU A 238 9.66 -6.52 17.95
N ALA A 239 10.99 -6.65 17.97
CA ALA A 239 11.89 -5.49 18.03
C ALA A 239 11.73 -4.57 16.80
N SER A 240 11.48 -5.16 15.62
CA SER A 240 11.18 -4.42 14.39
C SER A 240 9.86 -3.65 14.50
N MET A 241 8.81 -4.28 15.03
CA MET A 241 7.53 -3.63 15.33
C MET A 241 7.69 -2.47 16.33
N GLU A 242 8.47 -2.67 17.39
CA GLU A 242 8.73 -1.63 18.38
C GLU A 242 9.45 -0.41 17.78
N ARG A 243 10.45 -0.64 16.92
CA ARG A 243 11.11 0.44 16.18
C ARG A 243 10.16 1.17 15.24
N ALA A 244 9.29 0.44 14.52
CA ALA A 244 8.32 1.03 13.61
C ALA A 244 7.29 1.90 14.34
N LEU A 245 6.81 1.43 15.50
CA LEU A 245 5.92 2.21 16.36
C LEU A 245 6.60 3.47 16.91
N ALA A 246 7.83 3.33 17.43
CA ALA A 246 8.61 4.46 17.94
C ALA A 246 8.92 5.50 16.85
N ALA A 247 9.16 5.06 15.62
CA ALA A 247 9.43 5.96 14.50
C ALA A 247 8.27 6.93 14.19
N MET A 248 7.05 6.64 14.67
CA MET A 248 5.83 7.43 14.46
C MET A 248 5.18 7.91 15.76
N ASP A 249 5.92 7.97 16.87
CA ASP A 249 5.44 8.33 18.22
C ASP A 249 4.25 7.46 18.71
N GLN A 250 4.26 6.17 18.35
CA GLN A 250 3.23 5.19 18.69
C GLN A 250 3.73 4.08 19.63
N GLU A 251 4.76 4.30 20.46
CA GLU A 251 5.40 3.23 21.26
C GLU A 251 4.42 2.46 22.14
N LYS A 252 3.37 3.14 22.62
CA LYS A 252 2.35 2.54 23.48
C LYS A 252 1.37 1.65 22.72
N ALA A 253 1.32 1.75 21.39
CA ALA A 253 0.38 1.07 20.51
C ALA A 253 -1.11 1.23 20.92
N GLU A 254 -1.44 2.29 21.66
CA GLU A 254 -2.78 2.50 22.23
C GLU A 254 -3.84 2.68 21.15
N ASN A 255 -3.48 3.19 19.97
CA ASN A 255 -4.41 3.42 18.87
C ASN A 255 -4.72 2.14 18.07
N PHE A 256 -3.99 1.04 18.34
CA PHE A 256 -4.14 -0.25 17.67
C PHE A 256 -4.96 -1.22 18.50
N ILE A 257 -5.94 -1.88 17.87
CA ILE A 257 -6.77 -2.93 18.49
C ILE A 257 -6.49 -4.32 17.92
N ALA A 258 -5.81 -4.38 16.78
CA ALA A 258 -5.59 -5.60 16.04
C ALA A 258 -4.18 -5.68 15.47
N LEU A 259 -3.69 -6.90 15.31
CA LEU A 259 -2.44 -7.25 14.64
C LEU A 259 -2.74 -8.32 13.61
N THR A 260 -2.35 -8.11 12.35
CA THR A 260 -2.49 -9.09 11.28
C THR A 260 -1.16 -9.33 10.58
N THR A 261 -0.77 -10.59 10.44
CA THR A 261 0.45 -11.01 9.69
C THR A 261 0.16 -12.28 8.89
N ASP A 262 1.09 -12.76 8.08
CA ASP A 262 1.01 -14.11 7.54
C ASP A 262 1.02 -15.20 8.64
N GLY A 263 0.78 -16.45 8.25
CA GLY A 263 0.50 -17.57 9.17
C GLY A 263 1.64 -18.54 9.54
N PRO A 264 2.94 -18.33 9.22
CA PRO A 264 3.98 -19.30 9.56
C PRO A 264 4.18 -19.40 11.08
N THR A 265 4.83 -20.48 11.51
CA THR A 265 5.08 -20.78 12.93
C THR A 265 5.79 -19.63 13.66
N THR A 266 6.72 -18.95 12.99
CA THR A 266 7.42 -17.79 13.52
C THR A 266 6.49 -16.61 13.77
N MET A 267 5.53 -16.32 12.87
CA MET A 267 4.54 -15.27 13.11
C MET A 267 3.57 -15.61 14.23
N LYS A 268 3.18 -16.88 14.35
CA LYS A 268 2.38 -17.33 15.51
C LYS A 268 3.13 -17.14 16.82
N ALA A 269 4.45 -17.33 16.83
CA ALA A 269 5.28 -17.02 17.99
C ALA A 269 5.37 -15.50 18.24
N PHE A 270 5.51 -14.70 17.18
CA PHE A 270 5.47 -13.24 17.26
C PHE A 270 4.13 -12.74 17.83
N HIS A 271 2.98 -13.28 17.40
CA HIS A 271 1.67 -12.94 17.96
C HIS A 271 1.61 -13.14 19.47
N ARG A 272 2.19 -14.23 19.99
CA ARG A 272 2.25 -14.49 21.44
C ARG A 272 3.10 -13.43 22.16
N LEU A 273 4.26 -13.08 21.61
CA LEU A 273 5.14 -12.07 22.19
C LEU A 273 4.50 -10.66 22.13
N ALA A 274 3.90 -10.31 20.99
CA ALA A 274 3.17 -9.05 20.82
C ALA A 274 1.99 -8.96 21.78
N LYS A 275 1.23 -10.04 21.97
CA LYS A 275 0.12 -10.08 22.94
C LYS A 275 0.60 -10.05 24.40
N ALA A 276 1.77 -10.59 24.71
CA ALA A 276 2.37 -10.45 26.04
C ALA A 276 2.74 -8.99 26.34
N LYS A 277 3.24 -8.25 25.33
CA LYS A 277 3.62 -6.84 25.45
C LYS A 277 2.42 -5.88 25.37
N PHE A 278 1.46 -6.16 24.51
CA PHE A 278 0.26 -5.37 24.26
C PHE A 278 -0.99 -6.26 24.45
N PRO A 279 -1.43 -6.50 25.71
CA PRO A 279 -2.45 -7.50 26.03
C PRO A 279 -3.81 -7.28 25.37
N TRP A 280 -4.15 -6.05 24.97
CA TRP A 280 -5.41 -5.71 24.33
C TRP A 280 -5.50 -6.09 22.84
N LEU A 281 -4.36 -6.37 22.18
CA LEU A 281 -4.36 -6.65 20.75
C LEU A 281 -5.06 -7.98 20.43
N MET A 282 -6.01 -7.92 19.50
CA MET A 282 -6.54 -9.09 18.82
C MET A 282 -5.60 -9.49 17.69
N THR A 283 -5.19 -10.76 17.63
CA THR A 283 -4.22 -11.22 16.64
C THR A 283 -4.89 -12.07 15.58
N PHE A 284 -4.62 -11.79 14.31
CA PHE A 284 -5.20 -12.49 13.16
C PHE A 284 -4.09 -12.99 12.24
N CYS A 285 -4.28 -14.20 11.71
CA CYS A 285 -3.50 -14.63 10.55
C CYS A 285 -4.14 -14.03 9.29
N CYS A 286 -3.31 -13.73 8.29
CA CYS A 286 -3.75 -13.15 7.03
C CYS A 286 -4.71 -14.12 6.33
N TRP A 287 -5.91 -13.62 6.08
CA TRP A 287 -6.94 -14.40 5.41
C TRP A 287 -6.57 -14.71 3.97
N LEU A 288 -6.02 -13.73 3.24
CA LEU A 288 -5.58 -13.91 1.85
C LEU A 288 -4.46 -14.95 1.73
N HIS A 289 -3.52 -14.97 2.68
CA HIS A 289 -2.48 -16.01 2.72
C HIS A 289 -3.08 -17.40 2.98
N SER A 290 -4.05 -17.49 3.89
CA SER A 290 -4.74 -18.73 4.21
C SER A 290 -5.56 -19.24 3.02
N SER A 291 -6.30 -18.36 2.35
CA SER A 291 -7.04 -18.65 1.10
C SER A 291 -6.11 -19.09 -0.03
N ASN A 292 -4.95 -18.44 -0.16
CA ASN A 292 -3.92 -18.89 -1.10
C ASN A 292 -3.43 -20.31 -0.82
N SER A 293 -3.25 -20.64 0.45
CA SER A 293 -2.84 -21.99 0.84
C SER A 293 -3.89 -23.06 0.46
N ILE A 294 -5.18 -22.71 0.42
CA ILE A 294 -6.23 -23.60 -0.11
C ILE A 294 -5.97 -23.92 -1.57
N VAL A 295 -5.68 -22.91 -2.40
CA VAL A 295 -5.35 -23.13 -3.82
C VAL A 295 -4.13 -24.03 -3.98
N GLY A 296 -3.07 -23.79 -3.20
CA GLY A 296 -1.87 -24.63 -3.21
C GLY A 296 -2.14 -26.09 -2.83
N ASP A 297 -2.92 -26.32 -1.77
CA ASP A 297 -3.32 -27.67 -1.35
C ASP A 297 -4.19 -28.38 -2.42
N ILE A 298 -5.10 -27.67 -3.09
CA ILE A 298 -5.89 -28.21 -4.21
C ILE A 298 -4.96 -28.58 -5.37
N ALA A 299 -4.06 -27.67 -5.75
CA ALA A 299 -3.10 -27.86 -6.84
C ALA A 299 -2.06 -28.95 -6.56
N SER A 300 -1.95 -29.43 -5.31
CA SER A 300 -1.08 -30.55 -4.95
C SER A 300 -1.61 -31.92 -5.40
N PHE A 301 -2.90 -32.01 -5.78
CA PHE A 301 -3.48 -33.22 -6.37
C PHE A 301 -2.72 -33.61 -7.64
N SER A 302 -2.48 -34.90 -7.86
CA SER A 302 -1.56 -35.41 -8.89
C SER A 302 -1.84 -34.81 -10.29
N THR A 303 -3.08 -34.90 -10.77
CA THR A 303 -3.49 -34.38 -12.07
C THR A 303 -3.38 -32.86 -12.16
N ALA A 304 -3.77 -32.15 -11.10
CA ALA A 304 -3.67 -30.69 -11.02
C ALA A 304 -2.20 -30.22 -11.04
N LYS A 305 -1.34 -30.89 -10.27
CA LYS A 305 0.09 -30.60 -10.17
C LYS A 305 0.79 -30.80 -11.52
N ILE A 306 0.52 -31.92 -12.19
CA ILE A 306 1.07 -32.21 -13.52
C ILE A 306 0.59 -31.16 -14.52
N THR A 307 -0.68 -30.79 -14.47
CA THR A 307 -1.26 -29.75 -15.35
C THR A 307 -0.61 -28.39 -15.14
N ALA A 308 -0.39 -27.98 -13.88
CA ALA A 308 0.32 -26.74 -13.56
C ALA A 308 1.78 -26.74 -14.04
N GLN A 309 2.48 -27.88 -13.96
CA GLN A 309 3.83 -28.03 -14.50
C GLN A 309 3.83 -27.91 -16.03
N LYS A 310 2.86 -28.50 -16.71
CA LYS A 310 2.66 -28.36 -18.17
C LYS A 310 2.41 -26.89 -18.56
N ASN A 311 1.55 -26.18 -17.81
CA ASN A 311 1.31 -24.75 -18.01
C ASN A 311 2.61 -23.94 -17.88
N THR A 312 3.40 -24.19 -16.83
CA THR A 312 4.68 -23.53 -16.62
C THR A 312 5.63 -23.74 -17.80
N LYS A 313 5.70 -24.95 -18.37
CA LYS A 313 6.52 -25.23 -19.56
C LYS A 313 6.09 -24.43 -20.79
N ILE A 314 4.79 -24.42 -21.09
CA ILE A 314 4.23 -23.65 -22.22
C ILE A 314 4.57 -22.17 -22.05
N VAL A 315 4.25 -21.59 -20.89
CA VAL A 315 4.45 -20.17 -20.63
C VAL A 315 5.91 -19.79 -20.66
N SER A 316 6.79 -20.59 -20.06
CA SER A 316 8.23 -20.30 -20.03
C SER A 316 8.82 -20.29 -21.43
N PHE A 317 8.41 -21.23 -22.29
CA PHE A 317 8.89 -21.29 -23.67
C PHE A 317 8.47 -20.05 -24.47
N PHE A 318 7.17 -19.73 -24.50
CA PHE A 318 6.66 -18.61 -25.30
C PHE A 318 7.07 -17.23 -24.76
N ASN A 319 7.26 -17.09 -23.45
CA ASN A 319 7.78 -15.84 -22.87
C ASN A 319 9.29 -15.65 -23.11
N ALA A 320 10.06 -16.74 -23.18
CA ALA A 320 11.50 -16.67 -23.44
C ALA A 320 11.84 -16.52 -24.94
N SER A 321 11.01 -17.10 -25.83
CA SER A 321 11.24 -17.02 -27.27
C SER A 321 10.65 -15.74 -27.85
N HIS A 322 11.51 -14.79 -28.23
CA HIS A 322 11.08 -13.57 -28.93
C HIS A 322 10.30 -13.89 -30.21
N TYR A 323 10.81 -14.84 -31.03
CA TYR A 323 10.17 -15.22 -32.28
C TYR A 323 8.83 -15.93 -32.06
N TRP A 324 8.81 -17.05 -31.32
CA TRP A 324 7.58 -17.82 -31.14
C TRP A 324 6.55 -17.10 -30.27
N GLY A 325 7.00 -16.31 -29.30
CA GLY A 325 6.14 -15.40 -28.55
C GLY A 325 5.50 -14.35 -29.45
N GLY A 326 6.27 -13.73 -30.36
CA GLY A 326 5.73 -12.80 -31.36
C GLY A 326 4.72 -13.46 -32.29
N GLN A 327 5.05 -14.63 -32.84
CA GLN A 327 4.16 -15.38 -33.74
C GLN A 327 2.85 -15.80 -33.05
N LEU A 328 2.91 -16.22 -31.78
CA LEU A 328 1.71 -16.53 -31.00
C LEU A 328 0.81 -15.29 -30.86
N MET A 329 1.40 -14.11 -30.62
CA MET A 329 0.65 -12.87 -30.45
C MET A 329 0.04 -12.33 -31.75
N GLU A 330 0.69 -12.58 -32.90
CA GLU A 330 0.12 -12.32 -34.23
C GLU A 330 -1.14 -13.17 -34.45
N VAL A 331 -1.07 -14.47 -34.16
CA VAL A 331 -2.23 -15.37 -34.26
C VAL A 331 -3.32 -14.98 -33.26
N ALA A 332 -2.94 -14.53 -32.07
CA ALA A 332 -3.88 -14.06 -31.06
C ALA A 332 -4.46 -12.66 -31.37
N THR A 333 -4.13 -12.02 -32.51
CA THR A 333 -4.61 -10.68 -32.90
C THR A 333 -4.35 -9.61 -31.83
N GLY A 334 -3.23 -9.72 -31.10
CA GLY A 334 -2.89 -8.80 -30.01
C GLY A 334 -3.70 -8.98 -28.71
N GLN A 335 -4.46 -10.08 -28.57
CA GLN A 335 -5.14 -10.44 -27.31
C GLN A 335 -4.15 -10.77 -26.17
N ARG A 336 -4.67 -10.94 -24.94
CA ARG A 336 -3.93 -11.06 -23.67
C ARG A 336 -2.69 -11.97 -23.75
N ARG A 337 -1.55 -11.50 -23.21
CA ARG A 337 -0.30 -12.27 -23.06
C ARG A 337 -0.42 -13.40 -22.04
N LEU A 338 0.40 -14.43 -22.21
CA LEU A 338 0.59 -15.50 -21.23
C LEU A 338 1.11 -14.93 -19.90
N LYS A 339 0.47 -15.31 -18.79
CA LYS A 339 0.85 -14.87 -17.46
C LYS A 339 1.81 -15.88 -16.83
N ALA A 340 2.91 -15.38 -16.29
CA ALA A 340 3.81 -16.19 -15.46
C ALA A 340 3.14 -16.52 -14.11
N ASN A 341 3.43 -17.70 -13.60
CA ASN A 341 3.11 -18.04 -12.22
C ASN A 341 4.05 -17.27 -11.26
N CYS A 342 3.62 -17.11 -10.01
CA CYS A 342 4.43 -16.61 -8.91
C CYS A 342 4.39 -17.64 -7.78
N ASP A 343 5.54 -18.25 -7.46
CA ASP A 343 5.61 -19.37 -6.50
C ASP A 343 5.12 -19.00 -5.09
N THR A 344 5.12 -17.70 -4.75
CA THR A 344 4.64 -17.20 -3.45
C THR A 344 3.15 -16.86 -3.44
N ARG A 345 2.46 -16.87 -4.59
CA ARG A 345 1.03 -16.58 -4.72
C ARG A 345 0.34 -17.68 -5.50
N TRP A 346 -0.16 -18.71 -4.81
CA TRP A 346 -0.77 -19.88 -5.44
C TRP A 346 -1.95 -19.56 -6.37
N TYR A 347 -2.71 -18.48 -6.13
CA TYR A 347 -3.74 -18.05 -7.10
C TYR A 347 -3.16 -17.63 -8.46
N ALA A 348 -1.88 -17.23 -8.53
CA ALA A 348 -1.19 -16.92 -9.78
C ALA A 348 -1.05 -18.14 -10.70
N LEU A 349 -1.04 -19.37 -10.14
CA LEU A 349 -1.10 -20.61 -10.91
C LEU A 349 -2.42 -20.72 -11.66
N VAL A 350 -3.52 -20.29 -11.05
CA VAL A 350 -4.85 -20.27 -11.69
C VAL A 350 -4.91 -19.17 -12.74
N LEU A 351 -4.36 -17.98 -12.46
CA LEU A 351 -4.26 -16.92 -13.47
C LEU A 351 -3.41 -17.33 -14.68
N GLN A 352 -2.34 -18.10 -14.45
CA GLN A 352 -1.56 -18.72 -15.52
C GLN A 352 -2.43 -19.70 -16.32
N ALA A 353 -3.12 -20.61 -15.64
CA ALA A 353 -4.02 -21.59 -16.28
C ALA A 353 -5.09 -20.91 -17.14
N GLU A 354 -5.72 -19.85 -16.64
CA GLU A 354 -6.70 -19.05 -17.38
C GLU A 354 -6.08 -18.36 -18.61
N SER A 355 -4.86 -17.84 -18.49
CA SER A 355 -4.16 -17.23 -19.62
C SER A 355 -3.83 -18.24 -20.72
N VAL A 356 -3.46 -19.47 -20.34
CA VAL A 356 -3.20 -20.56 -21.29
C VAL A 356 -4.50 -21.02 -21.94
N LYS A 357 -5.58 -21.19 -21.16
CA LYS A 357 -6.92 -21.53 -21.67
C LYS A 357 -7.43 -20.49 -22.67
N ALA A 358 -7.29 -19.19 -22.35
CA ALA A 358 -7.69 -18.10 -23.24
C ALA A 358 -6.95 -18.13 -24.59
N LEU A 359 -5.73 -18.65 -24.61
CA LEU A 359 -4.89 -18.78 -25.80
C LEU A 359 -4.91 -20.19 -26.40
N ARG A 360 -5.88 -21.06 -26.04
CA ARG A 360 -5.96 -22.42 -26.57
C ARG A 360 -5.89 -22.47 -28.10
N ILE A 361 -6.76 -21.73 -28.79
CA ILE A 361 -6.81 -21.72 -30.25
C ILE A 361 -5.49 -21.16 -30.83
N PRO A 362 -5.00 -19.97 -30.44
CA PRO A 362 -3.72 -19.47 -30.91
C PRO A 362 -2.53 -20.40 -30.66
N LEU A 363 -2.46 -21.04 -29.49
CA LEU A 363 -1.42 -22.01 -29.14
C LEU A 363 -1.48 -23.22 -30.06
N SER A 364 -2.67 -23.80 -30.26
CA SER A 364 -2.86 -24.94 -31.16
C SER A 364 -2.51 -24.58 -32.60
N THR A 365 -3.00 -23.47 -33.12
CA THR A 365 -2.68 -22.99 -34.47
C THR A 365 -1.18 -22.78 -34.64
N THR A 366 -0.51 -22.17 -33.66
CA THR A 366 0.94 -21.94 -33.71
C THR A 366 1.71 -23.26 -33.68
N CYS A 367 1.37 -24.17 -32.78
CA CYS A 367 2.04 -25.47 -32.63
C CYS A 367 1.77 -26.46 -33.78
N LEU A 368 0.70 -26.26 -34.57
CA LEU A 368 0.40 -27.07 -35.76
C LEU A 368 1.17 -26.63 -37.01
N ARG A 369 1.81 -25.46 -36.99
CA ARG A 369 2.56 -25.00 -38.16
C ARG A 369 3.72 -25.94 -38.47
N PRO A 370 4.03 -26.21 -39.76
CA PRO A 370 5.12 -27.12 -40.13
C PRO A 370 6.49 -26.72 -39.54
N ASP A 371 6.77 -25.42 -39.48
CA ASP A 371 8.00 -24.84 -38.93
C ASP A 371 8.06 -24.89 -37.38
N ALA A 372 6.91 -25.00 -36.72
CA ALA A 372 6.81 -25.23 -35.28
C ALA A 372 7.07 -26.69 -34.90
N ILE A 373 6.75 -27.64 -35.78
CA ILE A 373 6.92 -29.09 -35.53
C ILE A 373 8.34 -29.54 -35.89
N LYS A 374 8.90 -29.04 -36.98
CA LYS A 374 10.24 -29.42 -37.46
C LYS A 374 11.06 -28.19 -37.79
N ALA A 375 12.29 -28.16 -37.26
CA ALA A 375 13.24 -27.10 -37.55
C ALA A 375 13.43 -26.99 -39.07
N THR A 376 13.29 -25.77 -39.58
CA THR A 376 13.34 -25.50 -41.03
C THR A 376 14.40 -24.43 -41.28
N LYS A 377 15.27 -24.62 -42.29
CA LYS A 377 16.30 -23.63 -42.68
C LYS A 377 17.21 -23.15 -41.53
N GLY A 378 17.54 -24.02 -40.57
CA GLY A 378 18.38 -23.68 -39.42
C GLY A 378 17.68 -22.90 -38.30
N LEU A 379 16.37 -22.67 -38.40
CA LEU A 379 15.56 -21.99 -37.38
C LEU A 379 15.01 -22.99 -36.36
N SER A 380 15.03 -22.61 -35.09
CA SER A 380 14.53 -23.42 -33.98
C SER A 380 13.01 -23.58 -34.02
N ALA A 381 12.55 -24.83 -33.98
CA ALA A 381 11.14 -25.18 -33.83
C ALA A 381 10.61 -24.86 -32.42
N VAL A 382 9.30 -25.06 -32.21
CA VAL A 382 8.73 -25.09 -30.86
C VAL A 382 9.27 -26.31 -30.11
N ASN A 383 9.52 -26.18 -28.80
CA ASN A 383 9.97 -27.30 -28.00
C ASN A 383 9.04 -28.51 -28.13
N LYS A 384 9.63 -29.69 -28.35
CA LYS A 384 8.86 -30.93 -28.62
C LYS A 384 7.87 -31.27 -27.50
N ASP A 385 8.24 -31.02 -26.25
CA ASP A 385 7.35 -31.24 -25.10
C ASP A 385 6.19 -30.25 -25.07
N VAL A 386 6.40 -28.99 -25.44
CA VAL A 386 5.32 -27.99 -25.61
C VAL A 386 4.35 -28.42 -26.71
N VAL A 387 4.85 -28.87 -27.87
CA VAL A 387 4.00 -29.40 -28.96
C VAL A 387 3.24 -30.64 -28.49
N GLN A 388 3.90 -31.55 -27.77
CA GLN A 388 3.27 -32.75 -27.22
C GLN A 388 2.12 -32.39 -26.28
N ILE A 389 2.32 -31.43 -25.37
CA ILE A 389 1.28 -30.97 -24.43
C ILE A 389 0.11 -30.31 -25.18
N VAL A 390 0.39 -29.37 -26.08
CA VAL A 390 -0.65 -28.53 -26.70
C VAL A 390 -1.48 -29.30 -27.73
N ILE A 391 -0.86 -30.23 -28.48
CA ILE A 391 -1.47 -30.88 -29.64
C ILE A 391 -1.82 -32.34 -29.39
N ARG A 392 -0.99 -33.08 -28.66
CA ARG A 392 -1.06 -34.56 -28.61
C ARG A 392 -1.55 -35.11 -27.28
N ASP A 393 -1.61 -34.29 -26.25
CA ASP A 393 -2.11 -34.67 -24.94
C ASP A 393 -3.62 -34.42 -24.92
N GLU A 394 -4.39 -35.49 -25.12
CA GLU A 394 -5.85 -35.43 -25.25
C GLU A 394 -6.52 -34.97 -23.94
N ASP A 395 -5.92 -35.30 -22.79
CA ASP A 395 -6.46 -34.98 -21.47
C ASP A 395 -6.05 -33.61 -20.97
N TYR A 396 -4.97 -33.01 -21.50
CA TYR A 396 -4.40 -31.77 -20.98
C TYR A 396 -5.41 -30.63 -20.88
N TRP A 397 -6.14 -30.35 -21.97
CA TRP A 397 -7.10 -29.25 -21.98
C TRP A 397 -8.28 -29.50 -21.03
N LYS A 398 -8.72 -30.75 -20.90
CA LYS A 398 -9.75 -31.12 -19.92
C LYS A 398 -9.23 -30.92 -18.49
N ASN A 399 -8.04 -31.41 -18.19
CA ASN A 399 -7.45 -31.27 -16.86
C ASN A 399 -7.17 -29.80 -16.50
N LEU A 400 -6.85 -28.96 -17.49
CA LEU A 400 -6.74 -27.51 -17.33
C LEU A 400 -8.07 -26.88 -16.96
N ASP A 401 -9.15 -27.28 -17.64
CA ASP A 401 -10.50 -26.82 -17.35
C ASP A 401 -10.96 -27.25 -15.96
N ASP A 402 -10.75 -28.51 -15.60
CA ASP A 402 -11.06 -29.05 -14.28
C ASP A 402 -10.35 -28.25 -13.19
N LEU A 403 -9.04 -28.00 -13.34
CA LEU A 403 -8.25 -27.20 -12.41
C LEU A 403 -8.81 -25.79 -12.22
N ILE A 404 -9.17 -25.11 -13.32
CA ILE A 404 -9.74 -23.75 -13.26
C ILE A 404 -11.10 -23.79 -12.56
N ILE A 405 -11.97 -24.74 -12.91
CA ILE A 405 -13.33 -24.84 -12.33
C ILE A 405 -13.25 -25.08 -10.82
N VAL A 406 -12.44 -26.03 -10.36
CA VAL A 406 -12.38 -26.37 -8.92
C VAL A 406 -11.71 -25.31 -8.06
N THR A 407 -10.81 -24.50 -8.64
CA THR A 407 -10.10 -23.44 -7.89
C THR A 407 -10.79 -22.08 -7.97
N ARG A 408 -11.66 -21.87 -8.96
CA ARG A 408 -12.36 -20.59 -9.20
C ARG A 408 -13.09 -20.03 -7.97
N PRO A 409 -13.87 -20.81 -7.19
CA PRO A 409 -14.52 -20.27 -5.99
C PRO A 409 -13.53 -19.60 -5.03
N ILE A 410 -12.33 -20.17 -4.87
CA ILE A 410 -11.30 -19.66 -3.97
C ILE A 410 -10.62 -18.42 -4.56
N VAL A 411 -10.37 -18.41 -5.87
CA VAL A 411 -9.79 -17.24 -6.56
C VAL A 411 -10.73 -16.05 -6.51
N ASP A 412 -12.03 -16.26 -6.72
CA ASP A 412 -13.04 -15.21 -6.64
C ASP A 412 -13.13 -14.67 -5.20
N MET A 413 -13.08 -15.54 -4.18
CA MET A 413 -12.98 -15.11 -2.77
C MET A 413 -11.72 -14.25 -2.53
N ILE A 414 -10.56 -14.64 -3.04
CA ILE A 414 -9.32 -13.87 -2.87
C ILE A 414 -9.50 -12.47 -3.47
N GLY A 415 -10.00 -12.38 -4.70
CA GLY A 415 -10.24 -11.09 -5.37
C GLY A 415 -11.25 -10.21 -4.63
N ASN A 416 -12.31 -10.81 -4.09
CA ASN A 416 -13.31 -10.08 -3.31
C ASN A 416 -12.73 -9.54 -1.99
N LEU A 417 -11.87 -10.30 -1.31
CA LEU A 417 -11.30 -9.96 -0.01
C LEU A 417 -10.06 -9.05 -0.08
N GLU A 418 -9.51 -8.79 -1.27
CA GLU A 418 -8.43 -7.82 -1.48
C GLU A 418 -8.91 -6.36 -1.37
N ALA A 419 -10.23 -6.12 -1.36
CA ALA A 419 -10.78 -4.77 -1.25
C ALA A 419 -10.50 -4.14 0.12
N ARG A 420 -10.14 -2.84 0.14
CA ARG A 420 -9.86 -2.09 1.38
C ARG A 420 -11.07 -1.90 2.30
N THR A 421 -12.27 -2.17 1.80
CA THR A 421 -13.52 -2.10 2.56
C THR A 421 -13.89 -3.42 3.22
N CYS A 422 -13.15 -4.50 2.94
CA CYS A 422 -13.44 -5.82 3.50
C CYS A 422 -13.14 -5.89 5.00
N ASN A 423 -14.05 -6.55 5.71
CA ASN A 423 -13.98 -6.80 7.13
C ASN A 423 -14.09 -8.30 7.46
N LEU A 424 -14.01 -8.65 8.74
CA LEU A 424 -14.04 -10.05 9.18
C LEU A 424 -15.38 -10.77 8.88
N ALA A 425 -16.50 -10.05 8.75
CA ALA A 425 -17.77 -10.64 8.34
C ALA A 425 -17.76 -11.00 6.85
N ASP A 426 -17.13 -10.18 6.00
CA ASP A 426 -16.97 -10.49 4.57
C ASP A 426 -16.16 -11.78 4.39
N CYS A 427 -15.12 -11.99 5.20
CA CYS A 427 -14.36 -13.25 5.22
C CYS A 427 -15.26 -14.48 5.41
N VAL A 428 -16.22 -14.42 6.34
CA VAL A 428 -17.17 -15.52 6.60
C VAL A 428 -18.17 -15.64 5.44
N LEU A 429 -18.68 -14.53 4.93
CA LEU A 429 -19.62 -14.52 3.81
C LEU A 429 -19.01 -15.15 2.56
N GLU A 430 -17.75 -14.84 2.25
CA GLU A 430 -17.05 -15.42 1.11
C GLU A 430 -16.78 -16.93 1.28
N LEU A 431 -16.53 -17.41 2.51
CA LEU A 431 -16.49 -18.86 2.75
C LEU A 431 -17.82 -19.54 2.46
N LEU A 432 -18.95 -18.93 2.85
CA LEU A 432 -20.27 -19.47 2.56
C LEU A 432 -20.58 -19.46 1.05
N ARG A 433 -20.16 -18.40 0.35
CA ARG A 433 -20.23 -18.33 -1.12
C ARG A 433 -19.40 -19.43 -1.77
N CYS A 434 -18.17 -19.65 -1.30
CA CYS A 434 -17.32 -20.74 -1.76
C CYS A 434 -17.97 -22.12 -1.52
N ALA A 435 -18.50 -22.34 -0.30
CA ALA A 435 -19.17 -23.59 0.05
C ALA A 435 -20.35 -23.87 -0.90
N ARG A 436 -21.19 -22.86 -1.16
CA ARG A 436 -22.29 -22.95 -2.13
C ARG A 436 -21.78 -23.19 -3.56
N ALA A 437 -20.72 -22.52 -3.99
CA ALA A 437 -20.16 -22.76 -5.31
C ALA A 437 -19.69 -24.21 -5.47
N PHE A 438 -19.05 -24.79 -4.45
CA PHE A 438 -18.64 -26.20 -4.47
C PHE A 438 -19.82 -27.19 -4.55
N THR A 439 -21.00 -26.87 -4.03
CA THR A 439 -22.18 -27.75 -4.18
C THR A 439 -22.80 -27.67 -5.57
N GLN A 440 -22.56 -26.58 -6.30
CA GLN A 440 -23.08 -26.36 -7.66
C GLN A 440 -22.18 -27.00 -8.74
N ILE A 441 -20.93 -27.34 -8.43
CA ILE A 441 -20.05 -28.06 -9.36
C ILE A 441 -20.55 -29.51 -9.47
N SER A 442 -20.99 -29.90 -10.67
CA SER A 442 -21.41 -31.28 -10.94
C SER A 442 -20.20 -32.21 -11.00
N ALA A 443 -20.34 -33.41 -10.45
CA ALA A 443 -19.32 -34.46 -10.55
C ALA A 443 -19.18 -35.02 -11.98
N SER A 444 -20.12 -34.71 -12.89
CA SER A 444 -20.00 -35.02 -14.32
C SER A 444 -19.06 -34.09 -15.07
N ASP A 445 -18.84 -32.88 -14.54
CA ASP A 445 -18.23 -31.79 -15.30
C ASP A 445 -16.71 -31.74 -15.10
N VAL A 446 -16.22 -32.36 -14.02
CA VAL A 446 -14.82 -32.34 -13.60
C VAL A 446 -14.38 -33.71 -13.09
N ASP A 447 -13.08 -33.97 -13.06
CA ASP A 447 -12.53 -35.17 -12.40
C ASP A 447 -13.05 -35.31 -10.96
N ALA A 448 -13.72 -36.44 -10.68
CA ALA A 448 -14.37 -36.69 -9.41
C ALA A 448 -13.36 -36.76 -8.24
N GLY A 449 -12.16 -37.29 -8.51
CA GLY A 449 -11.08 -37.37 -7.52
C GLY A 449 -10.59 -35.98 -7.11
N LEU A 450 -10.32 -35.11 -8.09
CA LEU A 450 -9.93 -33.73 -7.88
C LEU A 450 -11.02 -32.94 -7.15
N LEU A 451 -12.29 -33.09 -7.54
CA LEU A 451 -13.40 -32.39 -6.89
C LEU A 451 -13.57 -32.84 -5.43
N ALA A 452 -13.49 -34.14 -5.15
CA ALA A 452 -13.55 -34.67 -3.79
C ALA A 452 -12.37 -34.17 -2.94
N HIS A 453 -11.15 -34.16 -3.50
CA HIS A 453 -9.98 -33.58 -2.86
C HIS A 453 -10.17 -32.10 -2.57
N ALA A 454 -10.65 -31.32 -3.53
CA ALA A 454 -10.87 -29.89 -3.39
C ALA A 454 -11.90 -29.57 -2.29
N ARG A 455 -13.02 -30.30 -2.24
CA ARG A 455 -14.03 -30.17 -1.18
C ARG A 455 -13.44 -30.49 0.20
N SER A 456 -12.67 -31.58 0.30
CA SER A 456 -12.00 -31.98 1.55
C SER A 456 -10.97 -30.94 2.03
N VAL A 457 -10.13 -30.44 1.13
CA VAL A 457 -9.18 -29.36 1.41
C VAL A 457 -9.91 -28.11 1.87
N PHE A 458 -10.91 -27.66 1.12
CA PHE A 458 -11.67 -26.47 1.44
C PHE A 458 -12.35 -26.58 2.81
N GLN A 459 -13.06 -27.69 3.09
CA GLN A 459 -13.73 -27.90 4.36
C GLN A 459 -12.75 -27.89 5.54
N ARG A 460 -11.63 -28.62 5.43
CA ARG A 460 -10.63 -28.68 6.49
C ARG A 460 -9.97 -27.32 6.74
N ARG A 461 -9.67 -26.56 5.69
CA ARG A 461 -9.05 -25.23 5.79
C ARG A 461 -10.02 -24.17 6.27
N SER A 462 -11.26 -24.16 5.79
CA SER A 462 -12.28 -23.19 6.20
C SER A 462 -12.59 -23.27 7.70
N VAL A 463 -12.70 -24.49 8.24
CA VAL A 463 -12.85 -24.72 9.69
C VAL A 463 -11.65 -24.18 10.47
N ALA A 464 -10.43 -24.39 9.98
CA ALA A 464 -9.21 -23.91 10.63
C ALA A 464 -9.02 -22.39 10.57
N MET A 465 -9.59 -21.73 9.54
CA MET A 465 -9.52 -20.29 9.35
C MET A 465 -10.53 -19.54 10.23
N LEU A 466 -11.72 -20.13 10.46
CA LEU A 466 -12.75 -19.52 11.29
C LEU A 466 -12.32 -19.46 12.75
N THR A 467 -12.36 -18.26 13.31
CA THR A 467 -12.11 -18.01 14.74
C THR A 467 -13.35 -17.43 15.41
N PRO A 468 -13.43 -17.45 16.76
CA PRO A 468 -14.55 -16.86 17.48
C PRO A 468 -14.83 -15.39 17.07
N LEU A 469 -13.77 -14.64 16.75
CA LEU A 469 -13.86 -13.24 16.34
C LEU A 469 -14.55 -13.07 14.98
N HIS A 470 -14.25 -13.93 14.01
CA HIS A 470 -14.89 -13.89 12.69
C HIS A 470 -16.40 -14.13 12.81
N VAL A 471 -16.77 -15.14 13.61
CA VAL A 471 -18.18 -15.48 13.82
C VAL A 471 -18.92 -14.39 14.57
N LEU A 472 -18.31 -13.80 15.61
CA LEU A 472 -18.89 -12.66 16.31
C LEU A 472 -19.08 -11.47 15.36
N CYS A 473 -18.09 -11.12 14.55
CA CYS A 473 -18.21 -10.03 13.56
C CYS A 473 -19.32 -10.32 12.54
N PHE A 474 -19.44 -11.56 12.08
CA PHE A 474 -20.50 -11.99 11.17
C PHE A 474 -21.90 -11.85 11.79
N PHE A 475 -22.05 -12.20 13.07
CA PHE A 475 -23.29 -12.00 13.82
C PHE A 475 -23.63 -10.54 14.11
N LEU A 476 -22.61 -9.71 14.33
CA LEU A 476 -22.78 -8.27 14.54
C LEU A 476 -23.12 -7.53 13.23
N HIS A 477 -22.81 -8.12 12.08
CA HIS A 477 -23.13 -7.54 10.79
C HIS A 477 -24.66 -7.59 10.53
N PRO A 478 -25.36 -6.44 10.37
CA PRO A 478 -26.82 -6.39 10.33
C PRO A 478 -27.46 -7.28 9.26
N LEU A 479 -26.83 -7.39 8.08
CA LEU A 479 -27.33 -8.20 6.98
C LEU A 479 -27.04 -9.70 7.14
N CYS A 480 -26.10 -10.07 8.02
CA CYS A 480 -25.64 -11.45 8.17
C CYS A 480 -26.10 -12.08 9.49
N ARG A 481 -26.62 -11.30 10.43
CA ARG A 481 -27.03 -11.76 11.77
C ARG A 481 -27.93 -13.00 11.75
N ASN A 482 -28.97 -12.99 10.92
CA ASN A 482 -29.91 -14.12 10.85
C ASN A 482 -29.23 -15.38 10.31
N LEU A 483 -28.34 -15.22 9.33
CA LEU A 483 -27.56 -16.31 8.77
C LEU A 483 -26.54 -16.84 9.79
N ALA A 484 -25.92 -15.97 10.58
CA ALA A 484 -25.04 -16.37 11.68
C ALA A 484 -25.73 -17.23 12.74
N LEU A 485 -27.05 -17.08 12.89
CA LEU A 485 -27.89 -17.86 13.80
C LEU A 485 -28.48 -19.13 13.15
N SER A 486 -28.22 -19.39 11.87
CA SER A 486 -28.78 -20.56 11.17
C SER A 486 -28.12 -21.85 11.64
N ALA A 487 -28.85 -22.97 11.55
CA ALA A 487 -28.38 -24.30 11.99
C ALA A 487 -27.04 -24.73 11.35
N GLU A 488 -26.81 -24.28 10.11
CA GLU A 488 -25.64 -24.60 9.30
C GLU A 488 -24.34 -24.00 9.85
N LEU A 489 -24.40 -22.80 10.44
CA LEU A 489 -23.26 -22.12 11.07
C LEU A 489 -23.19 -22.35 12.59
N THR A 490 -24.33 -22.58 13.23
CA THR A 490 -24.44 -22.69 14.70
C THR A 490 -24.01 -24.04 15.26
N SER A 491 -23.71 -25.05 14.42
CA SER A 491 -23.23 -26.37 14.85
C SER A 491 -21.94 -26.35 15.72
N GLY A 492 -21.28 -25.18 15.86
CA GLY A 492 -20.26 -24.94 16.87
C GLY A 492 -20.26 -23.53 17.51
N PHE A 493 -21.23 -22.66 17.18
CA PHE A 493 -21.18 -21.23 17.53
C PHE A 493 -22.54 -20.69 18.00
N SER A 494 -22.95 -21.07 19.22
CA SER A 494 -24.20 -20.59 19.81
C SER A 494 -24.20 -19.08 20.11
N LEU A 495 -25.38 -18.51 20.33
CA LEU A 495 -25.50 -17.13 20.83
C LEU A 495 -24.71 -16.93 22.13
N GLU A 496 -24.76 -17.91 23.03
CA GLU A 496 -23.98 -17.91 24.27
C GLU A 496 -22.47 -17.84 23.99
N PHE A 497 -21.98 -18.59 23.01
CA PHE A 497 -20.59 -18.55 22.58
C PHE A 497 -20.17 -17.17 22.06
N MET A 498 -21.04 -16.52 21.27
CA MET A 498 -20.79 -15.17 20.77
C MET A 498 -20.77 -14.13 21.89
N VAL A 499 -21.68 -14.24 22.86
CA VAL A 499 -21.68 -13.39 24.07
C VAL A 499 -20.41 -13.60 24.89
N LYS A 500 -19.99 -14.86 25.11
CA LYS A 500 -18.72 -15.18 25.78
C LYS A 500 -17.52 -14.59 25.06
N THR A 501 -17.51 -14.64 23.73
CA THR A 501 -16.45 -14.05 22.90
C THR A 501 -16.42 -12.53 23.06
N ALA A 502 -17.57 -11.86 22.99
CA ALA A 502 -17.66 -10.42 23.18
C ALA A 502 -17.20 -9.98 24.58
N LEU A 503 -17.61 -10.71 25.62
CA LEU A 503 -17.15 -10.49 27.00
C LEU A 503 -15.62 -10.67 27.13
N GLY A 504 -15.06 -11.67 26.43
CA GLY A 504 -13.62 -11.88 26.34
C GLY A 504 -12.89 -10.66 25.78
N ILE A 505 -13.40 -10.07 24.69
CA ILE A 505 -12.84 -8.84 24.09
C ILE A 505 -12.94 -7.67 25.08
N VAL A 506 -14.11 -7.46 25.72
CA VAL A 506 -14.30 -6.40 26.70
C VAL A 506 -13.30 -6.54 27.85
N LYS A 507 -13.13 -7.76 28.39
CA LYS A 507 -12.12 -8.04 29.42
C LYS A 507 -10.71 -7.75 28.92
N GLN A 508 -10.40 -8.13 27.68
CA GLN A 508 -9.10 -7.87 27.05
C GLN A 508 -8.84 -6.38 26.86
N TRP A 509 -9.87 -5.59 26.53
CA TRP A 509 -9.77 -4.13 26.38
C TRP A 509 -9.81 -3.37 27.70
N ARG A 510 -10.28 -3.96 28.81
CA ARG A 510 -10.07 -3.38 30.16
C ARG A 510 -8.59 -3.24 30.51
N TYR A 511 -7.70 -4.03 29.89
CA TYR A 511 -6.26 -3.83 30.02
C TYR A 511 -5.76 -2.58 29.26
N ARG A 512 -6.59 -1.94 28.42
CA ARG A 512 -6.27 -0.75 27.62
C ARG A 512 -6.76 0.57 28.26
N LYS A 513 -7.92 0.61 28.92
CA LYS A 513 -8.53 1.85 29.45
C LYS A 513 -9.21 1.64 30.82
N ASP A 514 -9.32 2.73 31.59
CA ASP A 514 -10.00 2.77 32.90
C ASP A 514 -11.52 2.47 32.82
N ALA A 515 -12.16 2.35 33.97
CA ALA A 515 -13.58 2.00 34.08
C ALA A 515 -14.52 3.01 33.40
N HIS A 516 -14.10 4.28 33.24
CA HIS A 516 -14.93 5.35 32.68
C HIS A 516 -15.05 5.23 31.16
N THR A 517 -13.95 4.94 30.46
CA THR A 517 -14.00 4.76 29.01
C THR A 517 -14.79 3.52 28.60
N LEU A 518 -14.81 2.50 29.46
CA LEU A 518 -15.63 1.30 29.25
C LEU A 518 -17.14 1.60 29.30
N ALA A 519 -17.57 2.54 30.15
CA ALA A 519 -18.97 2.96 30.23
C ALA A 519 -19.44 3.63 28.93
N VAL A 520 -18.55 4.36 28.26
CA VAL A 520 -18.81 4.96 26.94
C VAL A 520 -18.94 3.88 25.87
N PHE A 521 -18.02 2.92 25.78
CA PHE A 521 -18.11 1.81 24.81
C PHE A 521 -19.34 0.92 25.03
N ILE A 522 -19.70 0.65 26.29
CA ILE A 522 -20.92 -0.10 26.63
C ILE A 522 -22.18 0.72 26.29
N GLY A 523 -22.15 2.04 26.48
CA GLY A 523 -23.23 2.96 26.09
C GLY A 523 -23.42 3.09 24.58
N MET A 524 -22.36 2.87 23.79
CA MET A 524 -22.38 2.90 22.32
C MET A 524 -22.86 1.58 21.67
N LEU A 525 -23.25 0.58 22.46
CA LEU A 525 -23.82 -0.69 21.97
C LEU A 525 -25.32 -0.75 22.28
N PRO A 526 -26.22 -0.19 21.43
CA PRO A 526 -27.65 -0.28 21.64
C PRO A 526 -28.07 -1.75 21.65
N GLY A 527 -28.62 -2.22 22.77
CA GLY A 527 -29.12 -3.59 22.96
C GLY A 527 -28.35 -4.46 23.98
N TYR A 528 -27.16 -4.05 24.43
CA TYR A 528 -26.39 -4.83 25.40
C TYR A 528 -26.97 -4.75 26.83
N GLN A 529 -27.47 -3.58 27.23
CA GLN A 529 -28.07 -3.36 28.57
C GLN A 529 -29.32 -4.24 28.82
N SER A 530 -30.10 -4.51 27.77
CA SER A 530 -31.27 -5.39 27.82
C SER A 530 -30.92 -6.88 27.97
N TYR A 531 -29.70 -7.29 27.62
CA TYR A 531 -29.23 -8.67 27.75
C TYR A 531 -28.66 -8.95 29.14
N VAL A 532 -27.92 -7.99 29.72
CA VAL A 532 -27.40 -8.08 31.10
C VAL A 532 -28.52 -8.20 32.12
N LYS A 533 -29.64 -7.47 31.94
CA LYS A 533 -30.82 -7.57 32.83
C LYS A 533 -31.56 -8.91 32.79
N ARG A 534 -31.32 -9.77 31.79
CA ARG A 534 -31.93 -11.12 31.72
C ARG A 534 -31.00 -12.23 32.21
N ALA A 535 -29.72 -11.93 32.40
CA ALA A 535 -28.70 -12.88 32.83
C ALA A 535 -28.24 -12.67 34.30
N SER A 536 -28.78 -11.64 34.95
CA SER A 536 -28.83 -11.47 36.41
C SER A 536 -30.19 -11.93 36.92
#